data_AF-R9MUN4-F1
#
_entry.id   AF-R9MUN4-F1
#
_cell.length_a   1.000
_cell.length_b   1.000
_cell.length_c   1.000
_cell.angle_alpha   90.00
_cell.angle_beta   90.00
_cell.angle_gamma   90.00
#
_symmetry.space_group_name_H-M   'P 1'
#
loop_
_entity.id
_entity.type
_entity.pdbx_description
1 polymer ?
#
loop_
_entity_poly.entity_id
_entity_poly.type
_entity_poly.pdbx_seq_one_letter_code
_entity_poly.pdbx_strand_id
1 'polypeptide(L)'
;MKKRKLPLKTVYYFSFLCFIVIPILIVLLIALFILNKQFKRQAIENIKQAQETVITKLQSDIDVMSMRLSHLINTNNSEILAYAAETDTFDYSRRYEYEQKLQQAGNLALEPVKDIISVEFYMKDGSGRISKMK
;
A
#
# COMPACT_ATOMS: atom_id res chain seq x y z
N MET A 1 -57.09 -41.34 29.10
CA MET A 1 -56.12 -40.81 28.11
C MET A 1 -55.91 -41.83 26.99
N LYS A 2 -56.44 -41.57 25.78
CA LYS A 2 -56.37 -42.48 24.62
C LYS A 2 -54.94 -42.49 24.06
N LYS A 3 -54.15 -43.54 24.32
CA LYS A 3 -52.83 -43.72 23.70
C LYS A 3 -53.04 -43.96 22.20
N ARG A 4 -52.74 -42.94 21.38
CA ARG A 4 -52.73 -43.08 19.92
C ARG A 4 -51.69 -44.15 19.56
N LYS A 5 -52.14 -45.27 18.99
CA LYS A 5 -51.25 -46.30 18.44
C LYS A 5 -50.65 -45.74 17.16
N LEU A 6 -49.50 -45.08 17.27
CA LEU A 6 -48.75 -44.61 16.11
C LEU A 6 -48.28 -45.84 15.32
N PRO A 7 -48.38 -45.83 13.97
CA PRO A 7 -47.93 -46.94 13.16
C PRO A 7 -46.43 -47.17 13.38
N LEU A 8 -46.04 -48.45 13.53
CA LEU A 8 -44.70 -48.87 13.96
C LEU A 8 -43.57 -48.31 13.07
N LYS A 9 -43.84 -48.16 11.77
CA LYS A 9 -42.92 -47.56 10.79
C LYS A 9 -42.57 -46.12 11.15
N THR A 10 -43.54 -45.32 11.61
CA THR A 10 -43.34 -43.91 11.97
C THR A 10 -42.49 -43.76 13.22
N VAL A 11 -42.69 -44.65 14.22
CA VAL A 11 -41.87 -44.66 15.44
C VAL A 11 -40.42 -45.04 15.10
N TYR A 12 -40.20 -45.99 14.18
CA TYR A 12 -38.88 -46.40 13.74
C TYR A 12 -38.12 -45.26 13.04
N TYR A 13 -38.73 -44.60 12.04
CA TYR A 13 -38.11 -43.47 11.35
C TYR A 13 -37.86 -42.27 12.28
N PHE A 14 -38.77 -42.00 13.23
CA PHE A 14 -38.58 -40.94 14.22
C PHE A 14 -37.41 -41.21 15.16
N SER A 15 -37.26 -42.45 15.63
CA SER A 15 -36.14 -42.85 16.48
C SER A 15 -34.82 -42.78 15.70
N PHE A 16 -34.79 -43.25 14.45
CA PHE A 16 -33.63 -43.12 13.56
C PHE A 16 -33.23 -41.66 13.32
N LEU A 17 -34.21 -40.78 13.05
CA LEU A 17 -33.99 -39.35 12.87
C LEU A 17 -33.37 -38.71 14.13
N CYS A 18 -33.92 -39.02 15.31
CA CYS A 18 -33.44 -38.47 16.57
C CYS A 18 -32.04 -38.95 16.96
N PHE A 19 -31.71 -40.23 16.72
CA PHE A 19 -30.44 -40.80 17.19
C PHE A 19 -29.29 -40.65 16.20
N ILE A 20 -29.55 -40.43 14.90
CA ILE A 20 -28.49 -40.36 13.89
C ILE A 20 -28.48 -38.99 13.22
N VAL A 21 -29.62 -38.53 12.72
CA VAL A 21 -29.67 -37.29 11.93
C VAL A 21 -29.45 -36.06 12.80
N ILE A 22 -30.09 -35.99 13.98
CA ILE A 22 -29.92 -34.85 14.89
C ILE A 22 -28.46 -34.69 15.36
N PRO A 23 -27.76 -35.73 15.85
CA PRO A 23 -26.36 -35.59 16.27
C PRO A 23 -25.43 -35.14 15.14
N ILE A 24 -25.60 -35.69 13.93
CA ILE A 24 -24.81 -35.29 12.76
C ILE A 24 -25.05 -33.81 12.44
N LEU A 25 -26.31 -33.37 12.47
CA LEU A 25 -26.68 -32.00 12.18
C LEU A 25 -26.14 -31.02 13.24
N ILE A 26 -26.14 -31.42 14.52
CA ILE A 26 -25.54 -30.63 15.60
C ILE A 26 -24.04 -30.44 15.37
N VAL A 27 -23.30 -31.51 15.06
CA VAL A 27 -21.86 -31.43 14.79
C VAL A 27 -21.58 -30.49 13.62
N LEU A 28 -22.37 -30.59 12.54
CA LEU A 28 -22.26 -29.72 11.37
C LEU A 28 -22.49 -28.24 11.74
N LEU A 29 -23.54 -27.94 12.51
CA LEU A 29 -23.85 -26.56 12.92
C LEU A 29 -22.73 -25.97 13.80
N ILE A 30 -22.18 -26.76 14.72
CA ILE A 30 -21.07 -26.32 15.57
C ILE A 30 -19.82 -26.03 14.73
N ALA A 31 -19.48 -26.92 13.79
CA ALA A 31 -18.34 -26.72 12.90
C ALA A 31 -18.49 -25.45 12.06
N LEU A 32 -19.67 -25.23 11.46
CA LEU A 32 -19.98 -24.01 10.71
C LEU A 32 -19.91 -22.75 11.58
N PHE A 33 -20.38 -22.82 12.83
CA PHE A 33 -20.32 -21.71 13.76
C PHE A 33 -18.88 -21.31 14.10
N ILE A 34 -18.01 -22.29 14.38
CA ILE A 34 -16.58 -22.06 14.65
C ILE A 34 -15.89 -21.44 13.43
N LEU A 35 -16.11 -22.02 12.24
CA LEU A 35 -15.51 -21.52 11.00
C LEU A 35 -15.94 -20.09 10.69
N ASN A 36 -17.23 -19.77 10.84
CA ASN A 36 -17.72 -18.41 10.61
C ASN A 36 -17.05 -17.38 11.53
N LYS A 37 -16.91 -17.72 12.82
CA LYS A 37 -16.19 -16.88 13.78
C LYS A 37 -14.72 -16.72 13.40
N GLN A 38 -14.07 -17.80 12.97
CA GLN A 38 -12.67 -17.78 12.58
C GLN A 38 -12.43 -16.95 11.31
N PHE A 39 -13.25 -17.10 10.26
CA PHE A 39 -13.11 -16.33 9.03
C PHE A 39 -13.30 -14.83 9.24
N LYS A 40 -14.27 -14.42 10.08
CA LYS A 40 -14.45 -13.01 10.44
C LYS A 40 -13.22 -12.43 11.11
N ARG A 41 -12.64 -13.17 12.06
CA ARG A 41 -11.43 -12.75 12.77
C ARG A 41 -10.22 -12.68 11.84
N GLN A 42 -10.01 -13.70 11.01
CA GLN A 42 -8.93 -13.73 10.04
C GLN A 42 -9.04 -12.58 9.02
N ALA A 43 -10.24 -12.26 8.54
CA ALA A 43 -10.44 -11.14 7.62
C ALA A 43 -10.03 -9.81 8.24
N ILE A 44 -10.39 -9.56 9.51
CA ILE A 44 -10.00 -8.35 10.24
C ILE A 44 -8.49 -8.30 10.46
N GLU A 45 -7.88 -9.40 10.89
CA GLU A 45 -6.43 -9.50 11.11
C GLU A 45 -5.65 -9.28 9.81
N ASN A 46 -6.10 -9.85 8.70
CA ASN A 46 -5.49 -9.67 7.38
C ASN A 46 -5.58 -8.20 6.92
N ILE A 47 -6.74 -7.54 7.07
CA ILE A 47 -6.88 -6.11 6.73
C ILE A 47 -5.94 -5.26 7.58
N LYS A 48 -5.86 -5.55 8.88
CA LYS A 48 -4.97 -4.83 9.80
C LYS A 48 -3.51 -4.99 9.40
N GLN A 49 -3.06 -6.22 9.10
CA GLN A 49 -1.70 -6.49 8.64
C GLN A 49 -1.40 -5.80 7.31
N ALA A 50 -2.34 -5.79 6.37
CA ALA A 50 -2.19 -5.06 5.11
C ALA A 50 -2.02 -3.55 5.36
N GLN A 51 -2.80 -2.97 6.27
CA GLN A 51 -2.67 -1.57 6.67
C GLN A 51 -1.32 -1.28 7.33
N GLU A 52 -0.89 -2.09 8.31
CA GLU A 52 0.40 -1.96 8.98
C GLU A 52 1.57 -2.07 7.98
N THR A 53 1.46 -2.97 7.00
CA THR A 53 2.44 -3.11 5.91
C THR A 53 2.50 -1.85 5.06
N VAL A 54 1.35 -1.29 4.68
CA VAL A 54 1.29 -0.03 3.90
C VAL A 54 1.89 1.13 4.69
N ILE A 55 1.54 1.28 5.97
CA ILE A 55 2.08 2.33 6.84
C ILE A 55 3.61 2.21 6.94
N THR A 56 4.10 1.00 7.21
CA THR A 56 5.54 0.74 7.34
C THR A 56 6.28 1.04 6.05
N LYS A 57 5.71 0.65 4.90
CA LYS A 57 6.27 0.94 3.59
C LYS A 57 6.32 2.44 3.33
N LEU A 58 5.22 3.17 3.57
CA LEU A 58 5.18 4.62 3.39
C LEU A 58 6.21 5.33 4.27
N GLN A 59 6.36 4.90 5.52
CA GLN A 59 7.36 5.47 6.43
C GLN A 59 8.79 5.22 5.92
N SER A 60 9.09 3.99 5.52
CA SER A 60 10.39 3.65 4.90
C SER A 60 10.64 4.44 3.62
N ASP A 61 9.62 4.62 2.77
CA ASP A 61 9.72 5.38 1.52
C ASP A 61 10.02 6.86 1.83
N ILE A 62 9.36 7.46 2.83
CA ILE A 62 9.64 8.82 3.29
C ILE A 62 11.08 8.95 3.78
N ASP A 63 11.55 8.03 4.61
CA ASP A 63 12.92 8.08 5.16
C ASP A 63 13.96 8.00 4.03
N VAL A 64 13.76 7.10 3.07
CA VAL A 64 14.65 6.94 1.91
C VAL A 64 14.60 8.18 1.00
N MET A 65 13.41 8.73 0.71
CA MET A 65 13.29 9.96 -0.07
C MET A 65 13.92 11.16 0.64
N SER A 66 13.76 11.27 1.95
CA SER A 66 14.33 12.36 2.76
C SER A 66 15.86 12.30 2.79
N MET A 67 16.43 11.11 2.95
CA MET A 67 17.87 10.91 2.85
C MET A 67 18.40 11.32 1.47
N ARG A 68 17.71 10.92 0.40
CA ARG A 68 18.09 11.28 -0.97
C ARG A 68 17.96 12.78 -1.22
N LEU A 69 16.89 13.42 -0.75
CA LEU A 69 16.74 14.86 -0.84
C LEU A 69 17.86 15.58 -0.09
N SER A 70 18.22 15.10 1.10
CA SER A 70 19.36 15.61 1.86
C SER A 70 20.68 15.48 1.06
N HIS A 71 20.91 14.34 0.41
CA HIS A 71 22.04 14.19 -0.52
C HIS A 71 21.94 15.15 -1.71
N LEU A 72 20.79 15.31 -2.35
CA LEU A 72 20.61 16.24 -3.47
C LEU A 72 20.93 17.69 -3.08
N ILE A 73 20.49 18.11 -1.89
CA ILE A 73 20.71 19.47 -1.38
C ILE A 73 22.17 19.64 -0.94
N ASN A 74 22.77 18.65 -0.29
CA ASN A 74 24.04 18.80 0.42
C ASN A 74 25.26 18.22 -0.32
N THR A 75 25.07 17.56 -1.47
CA THR A 75 26.18 17.06 -2.28
C THR A 75 26.86 18.22 -2.99
N ASN A 76 28.21 18.22 -2.97
CA ASN A 76 29.06 19.16 -3.68
C ASN A 76 28.64 20.64 -3.53
N ASN A 77 28.52 21.12 -2.29
CA ASN A 77 28.23 22.52 -1.97
C ASN A 77 26.94 23.08 -2.62
N SER A 78 25.90 22.23 -2.70
CA SER A 78 24.59 22.59 -3.27
C SER A 78 24.64 22.89 -4.77
N GLU A 79 25.55 22.26 -5.51
CA GLU A 79 25.77 22.50 -6.94
C GLU A 79 24.49 22.34 -7.80
N ILE A 80 23.64 21.36 -7.49
CA ILE A 80 22.35 21.17 -8.19
C ILE A 80 21.43 22.38 -7.99
N LEU A 81 21.38 22.93 -6.78
CA LEU A 81 20.60 24.14 -6.48
C LEU A 81 21.22 25.38 -7.14
N ALA A 82 22.55 25.45 -7.23
CA ALA A 82 23.24 26.52 -7.94
C ALA A 82 22.95 26.47 -9.45
N TYR A 83 22.94 25.28 -10.06
CA TYR A 83 22.56 25.11 -11.46
C TYR A 83 21.11 25.52 -11.70
N ALA A 84 20.18 25.14 -10.82
CA ALA A 84 18.79 25.56 -10.91
C ALA A 84 18.65 27.09 -10.83
N ALA A 85 19.39 27.76 -9.94
CA ALA A 85 19.37 29.21 -9.81
C ALA A 85 19.90 29.95 -11.06
N GLU A 86 20.94 29.44 -11.72
CA GLU A 86 21.51 30.06 -12.93
C GLU A 86 20.61 29.91 -14.18
N THR A 87 19.58 29.05 -14.12
CA THR A 87 18.55 28.98 -15.17
C THR A 87 17.58 30.18 -15.15
N ASP A 88 17.58 30.97 -14.07
CA ASP A 88 16.81 32.20 -13.91
C ASP A 88 17.55 33.44 -14.47
N THR A 89 18.32 33.25 -15.53
CA THR A 89 19.07 34.33 -16.21
C THR A 89 18.41 34.72 -17.54
N PHE A 90 18.52 35.99 -17.91
CA PHE A 90 18.00 36.52 -19.19
C PHE A 90 18.86 36.12 -20.40
N ASP A 91 20.09 35.63 -20.17
CA ASP A 91 20.97 35.14 -21.22
C ASP A 91 20.55 33.73 -21.65
N TYR A 92 20.07 33.63 -22.89
CA TYR A 92 19.59 32.37 -23.46
C TYR A 92 20.67 31.28 -23.51
N SER A 93 21.91 31.65 -23.83
CA SER A 93 23.01 30.69 -23.98
C SER A 93 23.41 30.12 -22.62
N ARG A 94 23.54 31.00 -21.62
CA ARG A 94 23.85 30.63 -20.25
C ARG A 94 22.75 29.78 -19.65
N ARG A 95 21.49 30.19 -19.81
CA ARG A 95 20.32 29.43 -19.33
C ARG A 95 20.29 28.00 -19.88
N TYR A 96 20.51 27.84 -21.19
CA TYR A 96 20.51 26.52 -21.83
C TYR A 96 21.63 25.61 -21.33
N GLU A 97 22.84 26.16 -21.12
CA GLU A 97 23.97 25.40 -20.57
C GLU A 97 23.69 24.88 -19.16
N TYR A 98 23.14 25.74 -18.29
CA TYR A 98 22.82 25.37 -16.92
C TYR A 98 21.61 24.44 -16.83
N GLU A 99 20.66 24.50 -17.76
CA GLU A 99 19.58 23.50 -17.88
C GLU A 99 20.12 22.10 -18.20
N GLN A 100 21.08 21.99 -19.13
CA GLN A 100 21.70 20.70 -19.45
C GLN A 100 22.48 20.13 -18.25
N LYS A 101 23.24 20.97 -17.55
CA LYS A 101 23.97 20.58 -16.33
C LYS A 101 23.03 20.16 -15.20
N LEU A 102 21.92 20.89 -15.01
CA LEU A 102 20.88 20.54 -14.05
C LEU A 102 20.24 19.19 -14.38
N GLN A 103 19.94 18.94 -15.65
CA GLN A 103 19.35 17.67 -16.09
C GLN A 103 20.32 16.50 -15.90
N GLN A 104 21.60 16.68 -16.25
CA GLN A 104 22.62 15.64 -16.08
C GLN A 104 22.88 15.32 -14.60
N ALA A 105 23.07 16.34 -13.76
CA ALA A 105 23.32 16.17 -12.33
C ALA A 105 22.08 15.60 -11.62
N GLY A 106 20.89 16.05 -12.03
CA GLY A 106 19.63 15.51 -11.56
C GLY A 106 19.44 14.04 -11.90
N ASN A 107 19.67 13.66 -13.16
CA ASN A 107 19.58 12.26 -13.59
C ASN A 107 20.57 11.36 -12.83
N LEU A 108 21.83 11.76 -12.68
CA LEU A 108 22.85 10.99 -11.95
C LEU A 108 22.49 10.78 -10.47
N ALA A 109 21.90 11.79 -9.84
CA ALA A 109 21.50 11.71 -8.44
C ALA A 109 20.18 10.93 -8.23
N LEU A 110 19.38 10.75 -9.29
CA LEU A 110 18.11 10.02 -9.27
C LEU A 110 18.16 8.65 -9.98
N GLU A 111 19.27 8.31 -10.66
CA GLU A 111 19.42 7.14 -11.54
C GLU A 111 19.23 5.74 -10.90
N PRO A 112 19.22 5.54 -9.57
CA PRO A 112 18.89 4.22 -9.04
C PRO A 112 17.38 3.86 -9.03
N VAL A 113 16.46 4.80 -9.30
CA VAL A 113 15.01 4.59 -9.08
C VAL A 113 14.17 4.97 -10.29
N LYS A 114 13.53 3.97 -10.89
CA LYS A 114 12.61 4.10 -12.03
C LYS A 114 11.26 4.76 -11.70
N ASP A 115 11.01 5.10 -10.43
CA ASP A 115 9.69 5.54 -9.94
C ASP A 115 9.59 7.04 -9.63
N ILE A 116 10.66 7.82 -9.79
CA ILE A 116 10.60 9.29 -9.63
C ILE A 116 10.16 9.92 -10.95
N ILE A 117 8.97 10.53 -10.96
CA ILE A 117 8.34 11.08 -12.17
C ILE A 117 8.92 12.45 -12.56
N SER A 118 9.31 13.27 -11.58
CA SER A 118 9.95 14.58 -11.80
C SER A 118 10.48 15.18 -10.50
N VAL A 119 11.44 16.10 -10.62
CA VAL A 119 11.86 17.00 -9.54
C VAL A 119 11.57 18.43 -9.98
N GLU A 120 10.91 19.21 -9.12
CA GLU A 120 10.56 20.60 -9.38
C GLU A 120 11.33 21.52 -8.44
N PHE A 121 11.96 22.54 -9.02
CA PHE A 121 12.67 23.57 -8.27
C PHE A 121 11.85 24.86 -8.33
N TYR A 122 11.53 25.42 -7.17
CA TYR A 122 10.79 26.68 -7.05
C TYR A 122 11.75 27.81 -6.69
N MET A 123 11.72 28.89 -7.48
CA MET A 123 12.51 30.10 -7.22
C MET A 123 11.78 31.02 -6.22
N LYS A 124 12.50 32.03 -5.68
CA LYS A 124 11.96 32.97 -4.67
C LYS A 124 10.80 33.82 -5.17
N ASP A 125 10.72 34.05 -6.46
CA ASP A 125 9.64 34.78 -7.13
C ASP A 125 8.38 33.91 -7.38
N GLY A 126 8.43 32.63 -7.02
CA GLY A 126 7.35 31.68 -7.24
C GLY A 126 7.35 31.07 -8.64
N SER A 127 8.32 31.39 -9.50
CA SER A 127 8.49 30.70 -10.77
C SER A 127 8.97 29.26 -10.51
N GLY A 128 8.12 28.30 -10.86
CA GLY A 128 8.45 26.88 -10.79
C GLY A 128 9.16 26.46 -12.07
N ARG A 129 10.35 25.87 -11.97
CA ARG A 129 11.04 25.25 -13.10
C ARG A 129 11.08 23.74 -12.90
N ILE A 130 10.47 23.04 -13.85
CA ILE A 130 10.30 21.59 -13.82
C ILE A 130 11.51 20.96 -14.50
N SER A 131 12.27 20.15 -13.77
CA SER A 131 13.21 19.21 -14.38
C SER A 131 12.48 17.88 -14.57
N LYS A 132 11.92 17.68 -15.77
CA LYS A 132 11.32 16.38 -16.13
C LYS A 132 12.45 15.39 -16.40
N MET A 133 12.55 14.39 -15.55
CA MET A 133 13.50 13.30 -15.71
C MET A 133 12.76 12.14 -16.35
N LYS A 134 13.12 11.84 -17.60
CA LYS A 134 12.57 10.72 -18.36
C LYS A 134 13.48 9.51 -18.20
#